data_AF-A0AAN7SSR5-F1
#
_entry.id   AF-A0AAN7SSR5-F1
#
_cell.length_a   1.000
_cell.length_b   1.000
_cell.length_c   1.000
_cell.angle_alpha   90.00
_cell.angle_beta   90.00
_cell.angle_gamma   90.00
#
_symmetry.space_group_name_H-M   'P 1'
#
loop_
_entity.id
_entity.type
_entity.pdbx_description
1 polymer ?
#
loop_
_entity_poly.entity_id
_entity_poly.type
_entity_poly.pdbx_seq_one_letter_code
_entity_poly.pdbx_strand_id
1 'polypeptide(L)'
;MKFVISSIIVALCGFFIQLVLCQIDGYVPGQDYPIYNEVPRGLSFKCDQRLPGYYSDPEAQCQVWHWCLPNGGQFSFLCPNGTVFNQIARVCDWFFNVDCPSTPNFYTINEDLYIIPNYNQPQPQQG
;
A
#
# COMPACT_ATOMS: atom_id res chain seq x y z
N MET A 1 -21.09 33.54 -40.07
CA MET A 1 -19.78 33.65 -39.39
C MET A 1 -19.89 33.74 -37.87
N LYS A 2 -20.65 34.69 -37.28
CA LYS A 2 -20.83 34.80 -35.81
C LYS A 2 -21.36 33.54 -35.11
N PHE A 3 -22.34 32.84 -35.70
CA PHE A 3 -22.88 31.58 -35.16
C PHE A 3 -21.87 30.42 -35.15
N VAL A 4 -20.99 30.37 -36.16
CA VAL A 4 -19.93 29.35 -36.26
C VAL A 4 -18.84 29.61 -35.22
N ILE A 5 -18.46 30.88 -35.03
CA ILE A 5 -17.49 31.30 -34.01
C ILE A 5 -18.02 30.98 -32.61
N SER A 6 -19.28 31.28 -32.32
CA SER A 6 -19.89 30.95 -31.02
C SER A 6 -19.93 29.45 -30.74
N SER A 7 -20.21 28.63 -31.76
CA SER A 7 -20.27 27.17 -31.61
C SER A 7 -18.89 26.57 -31.37
N ILE A 8 -17.85 27.10 -32.04
CA ILE A 8 -16.45 26.68 -31.83
C ILE A 8 -15.99 27.05 -30.42
N ILE A 9 -16.32 28.25 -29.94
CA ILE A 9 -15.97 28.68 -28.57
C ILE A 9 -16.63 27.76 -27.54
N VAL A 10 -17.91 27.40 -27.71
CA VAL A 10 -18.61 26.49 -26.79
C VAL A 10 -17.98 25.09 -26.81
N ALA A 11 -17.65 24.55 -27.98
CA ALA A 11 -17.02 23.23 -28.11
C ALA A 11 -15.60 23.21 -27.50
N LEU A 12 -14.81 24.25 -27.73
CA LEU A 12 -13.46 24.38 -27.15
C LEU A 12 -13.51 24.56 -25.64
N CYS A 13 -14.41 25.39 -25.12
CA CYS A 13 -14.63 25.53 -23.68
C CYS A 13 -15.11 24.22 -23.05
N GLY A 14 -16.04 23.49 -23.69
CA GLY A 14 -16.51 22.20 -23.21
C GLY A 14 -15.39 21.14 -23.15
N PHE A 15 -14.54 21.09 -24.18
CA PHE A 15 -13.36 20.21 -24.19
C PHE A 15 -12.33 20.59 -23.13
N PHE A 16 -12.07 21.89 -22.94
CA PHE A 16 -11.18 22.37 -21.88
C PHE A 16 -11.74 22.06 -20.48
N ILE A 17 -13.05 22.22 -20.26
CA ILE A 17 -13.71 21.84 -19.01
C ILE A 17 -13.60 20.33 -18.77
N GLN A 18 -13.80 19.49 -19.79
CA GLN A 18 -13.62 18.04 -19.70
C GLN A 18 -12.19 17.66 -19.33
N LEU A 19 -11.19 18.31 -19.94
CA LEU A 19 -9.78 18.11 -19.63
C LEU A 19 -9.42 18.57 -18.21
N VAL A 20 -9.98 19.69 -17.75
CA VAL A 20 -9.73 20.25 -16.41
C VAL A 20 -10.44 19.44 -15.32
N LEU A 21 -11.64 18.91 -15.56
CA LEU A 21 -12.38 18.09 -14.59
C LEU A 21 -11.85 16.66 -14.46
N CYS A 22 -11.14 16.14 -15.47
CA CYS A 22 -10.46 14.86 -15.37
C CYS A 22 -9.24 14.89 -14.41
N GLN A 23 -8.83 16.09 -13.94
CA GLN A 23 -7.71 16.27 -13.01
C GLN A 23 -8.15 16.40 -11.55
N ILE A 24 -9.45 16.32 -11.22
CA ILE A 24 -9.89 16.23 -9.83
C ILE A 24 -9.71 14.76 -9.43
N ASP A 25 -8.79 14.49 -8.49
CA ASP A 25 -8.36 13.16 -8.00
C ASP A 25 -9.53 12.26 -7.53
N GLY A 26 -10.26 11.68 -8.49
CA GLY A 26 -11.43 10.86 -8.25
C GLY A 26 -11.06 9.39 -8.16
N TYR A 27 -10.23 9.01 -7.18
CA TYR A 27 -9.99 7.59 -6.93
C TYR A 27 -11.28 6.91 -6.45
N VAL A 28 -11.68 5.84 -7.13
CA VAL A 28 -12.91 5.10 -6.89
C VAL A 28 -12.64 3.92 -5.95
N PRO A 29 -13.25 3.90 -4.74
CA PRO A 29 -13.10 2.78 -3.82
C PRO A 29 -13.61 1.47 -4.43
N GLY A 30 -12.86 0.38 -4.26
CA GLY A 30 -13.16 -0.94 -4.82
C GLY A 30 -12.73 -1.12 -6.28
N GLN A 31 -12.34 -0.05 -6.97
CA GLN A 31 -11.76 -0.10 -8.31
C GLN A 31 -10.25 0.21 -8.26
N ASP A 32 -9.88 1.36 -7.70
CA ASP A 32 -8.48 1.81 -7.65
C ASP A 32 -7.76 1.27 -6.41
N TYR A 33 -8.49 1.08 -5.32
CA TYR A 33 -7.97 0.52 -4.07
C TYR A 33 -9.01 -0.35 -3.35
N PRO A 34 -8.57 -1.34 -2.57
CA PRO A 34 -9.46 -2.23 -1.83
C PRO A 34 -10.17 -1.51 -0.66
N ILE A 35 -11.37 -1.99 -0.34
CA ILE A 35 -12.23 -1.48 0.75
C ILE A 35 -12.78 -2.63 1.61
N TYR A 36 -11.90 -3.56 1.97
CA TYR A 36 -12.28 -4.59 2.93
C TYR A 36 -12.71 -3.93 4.24
N ASN A 37 -13.73 -4.48 4.90
CA ASN A 37 -14.19 -4.01 6.21
C ASN A 37 -13.67 -4.89 7.35
N GLU A 38 -13.11 -6.05 7.00
CA GLU A 38 -12.52 -7.04 7.88
C GLU A 38 -11.46 -7.83 7.10
N VAL A 39 -10.58 -8.52 7.81
CA VAL A 39 -9.61 -9.43 7.18
C VAL A 39 -10.38 -10.59 6.51
N PRO A 40 -10.26 -10.81 5.18
CA PRO A 40 -10.94 -11.89 4.51
C PRO A 40 -10.60 -13.26 5.11
N ARG A 41 -11.60 -14.13 5.22
CA ARG A 41 -11.39 -15.52 5.65
C ARG A 41 -10.80 -16.35 4.51
N GLY A 42 -9.93 -17.29 4.86
CA GLY A 42 -9.40 -18.27 3.91
C GLY A 42 -8.17 -17.81 3.12
N LEU A 43 -7.52 -16.71 3.51
CA LEU A 43 -6.26 -16.27 2.90
C LEU A 43 -5.19 -17.39 2.97
N SER A 44 -4.45 -17.53 1.87
CA SER A 44 -3.41 -18.55 1.71
C SER A 44 -2.13 -18.22 2.48
N PHE A 45 -1.90 -16.95 2.84
CA PHE A 45 -0.72 -16.53 3.58
C PHE A 45 -0.60 -17.27 4.93
N LYS A 46 0.61 -17.77 5.24
CA LYS A 46 0.97 -18.44 6.50
C LYS A 46 2.38 -18.03 6.96
N CYS A 47 2.59 -17.99 8.28
CA CYS A 47 3.88 -17.64 8.91
C CYS A 47 4.85 -18.81 9.07
N ASP A 48 4.42 -20.06 8.87
CA ASP A 48 5.13 -21.29 9.26
C ASP A 48 6.55 -21.47 8.68
N GLN A 49 6.90 -20.73 7.62
CA GLN A 49 8.21 -20.77 6.97
C GLN A 49 8.79 -19.36 6.74
N ARG A 50 8.40 -18.42 7.58
CA ARG A 50 8.80 -17.01 7.47
C ARG A 50 9.52 -16.58 8.74
N LEU A 51 10.39 -15.58 8.60
CA LEU A 51 11.01 -14.94 9.75
C LEU A 51 9.94 -14.20 10.57
N PRO A 52 10.19 -13.98 11.86
CA PRO A 52 9.35 -13.07 12.64
C PRO A 52 9.40 -11.67 12.02
N GLY A 53 8.25 -11.06 11.79
CA GLY A 53 8.20 -9.78 11.10
C GLY A 53 6.85 -9.46 10.47
N TYR A 54 6.86 -8.49 9.56
CA TYR A 54 5.69 -7.91 8.95
C TYR A 54 5.62 -8.24 7.46
N TYR A 55 4.45 -8.68 6.99
CA TYR A 55 4.28 -9.18 5.64
C TYR A 55 3.03 -8.60 4.99
N SER A 56 3.19 -7.89 3.88
CA SER A 56 2.08 -7.47 3.01
C SER A 56 1.43 -8.69 2.37
N ASP A 57 0.11 -8.71 2.22
CA ASP A 57 -0.62 -9.81 1.56
C ASP A 57 -1.18 -9.39 0.19
N PRO A 58 -0.53 -9.78 -0.93
CA PRO A 58 -1.04 -9.51 -2.27
C PRO A 58 -2.40 -10.16 -2.58
N GLU A 59 -2.76 -11.28 -1.94
CA GLU A 59 -4.06 -11.93 -2.15
C GLU A 59 -5.21 -11.00 -1.69
N ALA A 60 -4.96 -10.25 -0.63
CA ALA A 60 -5.87 -9.23 -0.10
C ALA A 60 -5.55 -7.82 -0.63
N GLN A 61 -4.97 -7.73 -1.84
CA GLN A 61 -4.60 -6.46 -2.50
C GLN A 61 -3.76 -5.53 -1.60
N CYS A 62 -2.94 -6.13 -0.73
CA CYS A 62 -2.09 -5.45 0.25
C CYS A 62 -2.83 -4.57 1.27
N GLN A 63 -4.16 -4.55 1.31
CA GLN A 63 -4.88 -3.90 2.42
C GLN A 63 -4.70 -4.67 3.71
N VAL A 64 -4.54 -6.00 3.61
CA VAL A 64 -4.19 -6.85 4.74
C VAL A 64 -2.69 -7.02 4.81
N TRP A 65 -2.18 -7.03 6.04
CA TRP A 65 -0.83 -7.44 6.35
C TRP A 65 -0.81 -8.34 7.58
N HIS A 66 0.27 -9.11 7.71
CA HIS A 66 0.43 -10.12 8.75
C HIS A 66 1.64 -9.82 9.62
N TRP A 67 1.47 -10.03 10.92
CA TRP A 67 2.56 -10.07 11.88
C TRP A 67 2.85 -11.53 12.23
N CYS A 68 4.03 -12.01 11.81
CA CYS A 68 4.54 -13.32 12.15
C CYS A 68 5.35 -13.26 13.45
N LEU A 69 5.04 -14.16 14.38
CA LEU A 69 5.72 -14.30 15.66
C LEU A 69 6.83 -15.38 15.61
N PRO A 70 7.80 -15.35 16.55
CA PRO A 70 8.86 -16.37 16.66
C PRO A 70 8.39 -17.81 16.81
N ASN A 71 7.19 -18.02 17.36
CA ASN A 71 6.61 -19.36 17.53
C ASN A 71 5.77 -19.82 16.33
N GLY A 72 5.79 -19.09 15.21
CA GLY A 72 4.95 -19.33 14.03
C GLY A 72 3.53 -18.78 14.15
N GLY A 73 3.17 -18.17 15.29
CA GLY A 73 1.88 -17.50 15.45
C GLY A 73 1.70 -16.34 14.48
N GLN A 74 0.45 -16.07 14.11
CA GLN A 74 0.10 -15.04 13.11
C GLN A 74 -1.00 -14.14 13.65
N PHE A 75 -0.79 -12.83 13.54
CA PHE A 75 -1.87 -11.83 13.60
C PHE A 75 -2.04 -11.20 12.22
N SER A 76 -3.27 -10.80 11.90
CA SER A 76 -3.59 -10.17 10.61
C SER A 76 -4.34 -8.88 10.87
N PHE A 77 -3.99 -7.83 10.14
CA PHE A 77 -4.50 -6.49 10.34
C PHE A 77 -4.89 -5.88 9.00
N LEU A 78 -5.78 -4.90 9.07
CA LEU A 78 -6.28 -4.19 7.92
C LEU A 78 -5.80 -2.74 7.95
N CYS A 79 -5.24 -2.27 6.83
CA CYS A 79 -4.97 -0.86 6.59
C CYS A 79 -6.27 -0.07 6.35
N PRO A 80 -6.35 1.21 6.76
CA PRO A 80 -7.50 2.07 6.47
C PRO A 80 -7.82 2.17 4.97
N ASN A 81 -9.08 2.47 4.64
CA ASN A 81 -9.51 2.68 3.25
C ASN A 81 -8.67 3.78 2.58
N GLY A 82 -8.21 3.50 1.36
CA GLY A 82 -7.30 4.37 0.59
C GLY A 82 -5.81 4.10 0.84
N THR A 83 -5.46 3.18 1.74
CA THR A 83 -4.07 2.79 2.04
C THR A 83 -3.86 1.29 1.91
N VAL A 84 -2.63 0.88 1.65
CA VAL A 84 -2.19 -0.51 1.60
C VAL A 84 -0.82 -0.64 2.27
N PHE A 85 -0.45 -1.84 2.70
CA PHE A 85 0.78 -2.05 3.46
C PHE A 85 2.01 -1.98 2.56
N ASN A 86 2.82 -0.95 2.79
CA ASN A 86 4.11 -0.75 2.16
C ASN A 86 5.14 -1.64 2.86
N GLN A 87 5.53 -2.75 2.21
CA GLN A 87 6.47 -3.72 2.77
C GLN A 87 7.84 -3.10 3.11
N ILE A 88 8.32 -2.14 2.33
CA ILE A 88 9.63 -1.50 2.51
C ILE A 88 9.61 -0.60 3.75
N ALA A 89 8.57 0.20 3.90
CA ALA A 89 8.45 1.14 5.02
C ALA A 89 7.81 0.52 6.28
N ARG A 90 7.19 -0.66 6.15
CA ARG A 90 6.43 -1.38 7.20
C ARG A 90 5.30 -0.56 7.80
N VAL A 91 4.64 0.24 6.98
CA VAL A 91 3.50 1.09 7.35
C VAL A 91 2.40 0.99 6.29
N CYS A 92 1.18 1.35 6.66
CA CYS A 92 0.13 1.60 5.68
C CYS A 92 0.43 2.93 4.98
N ASP A 93 0.61 2.89 3.66
CA ASP A 93 0.88 4.04 2.82
C ASP A 93 -0.24 4.16 1.78
N TRP A 94 -0.32 5.31 1.10
CA TRP A 94 -1.29 5.51 0.03
C TRP A 94 -1.14 4.43 -1.04
N PHE A 95 -2.26 3.90 -1.53
CA PHE A 95 -2.24 2.76 -2.45
C PHE A 95 -1.42 3.01 -3.73
N PHE A 96 -1.38 4.25 -4.21
CA PHE A 96 -0.60 4.65 -5.40
C PHE A 96 0.91 4.74 -5.15
N ASN A 97 1.37 4.70 -3.89
CA ASN A 97 2.79 4.64 -3.53
C ASN A 97 3.32 3.19 -3.47
N VAL A 98 2.45 2.18 -3.57
CA VAL A 98 2.80 0.78 -3.31
C VAL A 98 2.51 -0.08 -4.53
N ASP A 99 3.56 -0.69 -5.09
CA ASP A 99 3.41 -1.74 -6.09
C ASP A 99 3.11 -3.08 -5.40
N CYS A 100 1.82 -3.31 -5.11
CA CYS A 100 1.34 -4.43 -4.30
C CYS A 100 1.83 -5.83 -4.79
N PRO A 101 1.73 -6.18 -6.10
CA PRO A 101 2.22 -7.47 -6.60
C PRO A 101 3.71 -7.71 -6.37
N SER A 102 4.51 -6.65 -6.31
CA SER A 102 5.96 -6.72 -6.07
C SER A 102 6.34 -6.77 -4.59
N THR A 103 5.40 -6.59 -3.66
CA THR A 103 5.68 -6.59 -2.22
C THR A 103 6.43 -7.82 -1.69
N PRO A 104 6.22 -9.06 -2.21
CA PRO A 104 6.96 -10.22 -1.73
C PRO A 104 8.47 -10.13 -1.94
N ASN A 105 8.93 -9.35 -2.93
CA ASN A 105 10.35 -9.15 -3.20
C ASN A 105 11.07 -8.39 -2.06
N PHE A 106 10.31 -7.71 -1.20
CA PHE A 106 10.84 -6.91 -0.10
C PHE A 106 10.69 -7.60 1.26
N TYR A 107 10.25 -8.87 1.32
CA TYR A 107 10.09 -9.61 2.58
C TYR A 107 11.40 -9.81 3.35
N THR A 108 12.55 -9.79 2.67
CA THR A 108 13.89 -9.87 3.28
C THR A 108 14.19 -8.70 4.20
N ILE A 109 13.47 -7.58 4.08
CA ILE A 109 13.63 -6.46 5.00
C ILE A 109 13.29 -6.82 6.45
N ASN A 110 12.56 -7.93 6.68
CA ASN A 110 12.30 -8.42 8.04
C ASN A 110 13.54 -9.00 8.72
N GLU A 111 14.64 -9.24 8.00
CA GLU A 111 15.90 -9.74 8.57
C GLU A 111 16.55 -8.75 9.54
N ASP A 112 16.27 -7.45 9.40
CA ASP A 112 16.77 -6.42 10.33
C ASP A 112 15.97 -6.35 11.64
N LEU A 113 14.80 -6.99 11.69
CA LEU A 113 13.96 -7.01 12.86
C LEU A 113 14.56 -7.97 13.88
N TYR A 114 14.38 -7.63 15.16
CA TYR A 114 14.87 -8.44 16.29
C TYR A 114 16.40 -8.65 16.32
N ILE A 115 17.16 -7.94 15.48
CA ILE A 115 18.59 -7.74 15.69
C ILE A 115 18.74 -6.77 16.86
N ILE A 116 19.31 -7.25 17.96
CA ILE A 116 19.85 -6.38 19.00
C ILE A 116 21.27 -6.01 18.54
N PRO A 117 21.54 -4.79 18.06
CA PRO A 117 22.91 -4.37 17.83
C PRO A 117 23.66 -4.41 19.17
N ASN A 118 24.49 -5.44 19.34
CA ASN A 118 25.48 -5.59 20.41
C ASN A 118 24.97 -5.75 21.85
N TYR A 119 24.59 -6.97 22.24
CA TYR A 119 24.67 -7.40 23.65
C TYR A 119 26.13 -7.64 24.12
N ASN A 120 27.13 -7.60 23.22
CA ASN A 120 28.56 -7.71 23.56
C ASN A 120 29.49 -6.83 22.68
N GLN A 121 29.14 -5.58 22.40
CA GLN A 121 30.14 -4.57 21.98
C GLN A 121 29.88 -3.26 22.75
N PRO A 122 30.92 -2.57 23.24
CA PRO A 122 30.78 -1.27 23.87
C PRO A 122 30.12 -0.27 22.92
N GLN A 123 29.13 0.48 23.41
CA GLN A 123 28.51 1.55 22.63
C GLN A 123 29.56 2.59 22.21
N PRO A 124 29.61 3.02 20.94
CA PRO A 124 30.50 4.11 20.54
C PRO A 124 30.08 5.39 21.26
N GLN A 125 31.03 6.04 21.95
CA GLN A 125 30.86 7.38 22.48
C GLN A 125 30.62 8.34 21.31
N GLN A 126 29.46 8.96 21.28
CA GLN A 126 29.15 10.04 20.35
C GLN A 126 30.01 11.24 20.74
N GLY A 127 31.02 11.52 19.91
CA GLY A 127 31.80 12.76 19.93
C GLY A 127 31.20 13.80 18.99
#